data_AF-A0AAX7VPB9-F1
#
_entry.id   AF-A0AAX7VPB9-F1
#
_cell.length_a   1.000
_cell.length_b   1.000
_cell.length_c   1.000
_cell.angle_alpha   90.00
_cell.angle_beta   90.00
_cell.angle_gamma   90.00
#
_symmetry.space_group_name_H-M   'P 1'
#
loop_
_entity.id
_entity.type
_entity.pdbx_description
1 polymer ?
#
loop_
_entity_poly.entity_id
_entity_poly.type
_entity_poly.pdbx_seq_one_letter_code
_entity_poly.pdbx_strand_id
1 'polypeptide(L)'
;VTMSGKIKSRSAANSDSITGGVSCDERILRDCHELYTDPDSGLITVAESVSVKLLPPRKKITVLLMGNHSAGKSSFINWYVEEHIQRTGVAIETQGFSFVTSGRKRESLTGNATLHLYPHFKPLQEFKGVSEYLSTEICTSRQKRFSLVTFVDSPGLVDGDMKYPFDVDEVILWLGDLCDLILVFFDPMGQALCKRTLNIVESLNEKHGDRLRFYLSKADEAGGESDRQRVMMQIVQELCKRPGLNKCGFDMPTIYIPNPNKPSRCVNQIEEVCRTIEKTINQTVQNTLNSLERDCELIVEAITFSSISTRGTCMSSCYLFTANLITLLPLILCRTQPTLSTKQKRQLQEKLEYVQEVVKTKKVVCMCADRDALIRYQFADRSNHTKPKQRNLYGCQN
;
A
#
# COMPACT_ATOMS: atom_id res chain seq x y z
N VAL A 1 -34.73 30.43 -34.07
CA VAL A 1 -34.81 28.96 -34.23
C VAL A 1 -33.57 28.34 -33.62
N THR A 2 -33.71 27.82 -32.41
CA THR A 2 -32.70 27.12 -31.62
C THR A 2 -32.51 25.71 -32.17
N MET A 3 -31.30 25.37 -32.64
CA MET A 3 -30.94 24.01 -33.07
C MET A 3 -29.91 23.43 -32.12
N SER A 4 -30.41 22.53 -31.25
CA SER A 4 -29.66 21.71 -30.31
C SER A 4 -29.02 20.54 -31.05
N GLY A 5 -27.68 20.51 -31.11
CA GLY A 5 -26.90 19.40 -31.65
C GLY A 5 -26.41 18.49 -30.55
N LYS A 6 -27.09 17.35 -30.32
CA LYS A 6 -26.63 16.28 -29.43
C LYS A 6 -25.33 15.66 -29.98
N ILE A 7 -24.23 15.84 -29.25
CA ILE A 7 -22.95 15.14 -29.52
C ILE A 7 -23.07 13.71 -28.99
N LYS A 8 -22.91 12.74 -29.90
CA LYS A 8 -22.87 11.30 -29.62
C LYS A 8 -21.66 10.95 -28.74
N SER A 9 -21.93 10.35 -27.59
CA SER A 9 -20.95 9.64 -26.75
C SER A 9 -20.29 8.52 -27.57
N ARG A 10 -18.96 8.58 -27.73
CA ARG A 10 -18.16 7.50 -28.33
C ARG A 10 -17.83 6.46 -27.26
N SER A 11 -18.20 5.22 -27.55
CA SER A 11 -17.88 3.99 -26.82
C SER A 11 -16.37 3.78 -26.74
N ALA A 12 -15.83 3.77 -25.53
CA ALA A 12 -14.47 3.32 -25.24
C ALA A 12 -14.42 1.79 -25.42
N ALA A 13 -13.68 1.35 -26.44
CA ALA A 13 -13.34 -0.05 -26.65
C ALA A 13 -12.20 -0.45 -25.69
N ASN A 14 -12.59 -0.81 -24.47
CA ASN A 14 -11.93 -1.72 -23.52
C ASN A 14 -12.62 -1.55 -22.16
N SER A 15 -13.93 -1.82 -22.12
CA SER A 15 -14.64 -2.03 -20.86
C SER A 15 -14.70 -3.53 -20.61
N ASP A 16 -13.59 -4.10 -20.13
CA ASP A 16 -13.73 -5.34 -19.38
C ASP A 16 -14.61 -5.02 -18.17
N SER A 17 -15.69 -5.78 -18.06
CA SER A 17 -16.83 -5.60 -17.17
C SER A 17 -16.42 -5.64 -15.69
N ILE A 18 -16.03 -4.50 -15.13
CA ILE A 18 -15.99 -4.32 -13.67
C ILE A 18 -17.43 -4.20 -13.18
N THR A 19 -18.06 -5.35 -12.94
CA THR A 19 -19.18 -5.42 -12.00
C THR A 19 -18.67 -4.90 -10.67
N GLY A 20 -19.37 -3.93 -10.06
CA GLY A 20 -18.97 -3.19 -8.85
C GLY A 20 -18.91 -4.01 -7.56
N GLY A 21 -18.37 -5.23 -7.62
CA GLY A 21 -18.13 -6.10 -6.49
C GLY A 21 -16.82 -5.78 -5.76
N VAL A 22 -16.83 -6.01 -4.45
CA VAL A 22 -15.63 -5.98 -3.60
C VAL A 22 -14.63 -7.02 -4.10
N SER A 23 -13.39 -6.60 -4.39
CA SER A 23 -12.32 -7.49 -4.86
C SER A 23 -12.00 -8.58 -3.82
N CYS A 24 -11.51 -9.74 -4.25
CA CYS A 24 -11.16 -10.83 -3.32
C CYS A 24 -10.18 -10.37 -2.23
N ASP A 25 -9.19 -9.56 -2.59
CA ASP A 25 -8.20 -9.04 -1.64
C ASP A 25 -8.79 -8.05 -0.63
N GLU A 26 -9.75 -7.24 -1.05
CA GLU A 26 -10.50 -6.34 -0.17
C GLU A 26 -11.38 -7.13 0.80
N ARG A 27 -11.99 -8.24 0.36
CA ARG A 27 -12.71 -9.16 1.25
C ARG A 27 -11.76 -9.79 2.26
N ILE A 28 -10.64 -10.36 1.81
CA ILE A 28 -9.68 -11.03 2.69
C ILE A 28 -9.17 -10.08 3.77
N LEU A 29 -8.73 -8.87 3.43
CA LEU A 29 -8.23 -7.92 4.42
C LEU A 29 -9.31 -7.45 5.40
N ARG A 30 -10.55 -7.30 4.93
CA ARG A 30 -11.68 -6.96 5.78
C ARG A 30 -12.02 -8.11 6.74
N ASP A 31 -12.15 -9.32 6.21
CA ASP A 31 -12.50 -10.52 6.97
C ASP A 31 -11.39 -10.81 8.00
N CYS A 32 -10.10 -10.75 7.62
CA CYS A 32 -8.98 -10.86 8.56
C CYS A 32 -9.08 -9.81 9.67
N HIS A 33 -9.35 -8.55 9.36
CA HIS A 33 -9.50 -7.54 10.39
C HIS A 33 -10.67 -7.86 11.34
N GLU A 34 -11.83 -8.26 10.81
CA GLU A 34 -13.00 -8.65 11.59
C GLU A 34 -12.70 -9.85 12.51
N LEU A 35 -11.93 -10.84 12.04
CA LEU A 35 -11.50 -11.98 12.87
C LEU A 35 -10.68 -11.57 14.10
N TYR A 36 -9.93 -10.46 14.03
CA TYR A 36 -9.21 -9.91 15.18
C TYR A 36 -10.12 -9.09 16.09
N THR A 37 -10.97 -8.23 15.52
CA THR A 37 -11.70 -7.20 16.27
C THR A 37 -13.13 -7.59 16.69
N ASP A 38 -13.59 -8.79 16.35
CA ASP A 38 -14.93 -9.28 16.73
C ASP A 38 -15.13 -9.16 18.27
N PRO A 39 -16.19 -8.48 18.76
CA PRO A 39 -16.35 -8.20 20.19
C PRO A 39 -16.50 -9.45 21.06
N ASP A 40 -17.19 -10.47 20.54
CA ASP A 40 -17.57 -11.66 21.31
C ASP A 40 -16.52 -12.78 21.21
N SER A 41 -15.82 -12.85 20.08
CA SER A 41 -14.96 -13.97 19.72
C SER A 41 -13.68 -13.57 18.97
N GLY A 42 -13.33 -12.29 18.98
CA GLY A 42 -12.13 -11.76 18.34
C GLY A 42 -10.86 -12.39 18.88
N LEU A 43 -9.85 -12.52 18.00
CA LEU A 43 -8.54 -13.04 18.42
C LEU A 43 -7.89 -12.17 19.50
N ILE A 44 -8.16 -10.86 19.50
CA ILE A 44 -7.66 -9.95 20.53
C ILE A 44 -8.22 -10.34 21.91
N THR A 45 -9.54 -10.52 22.02
CA THR A 45 -10.19 -10.93 23.28
C THR A 45 -9.69 -12.30 23.77
N VAL A 46 -9.49 -13.25 22.85
CA VAL A 46 -8.94 -14.57 23.18
C VAL A 46 -7.49 -14.47 23.63
N ALA A 47 -6.66 -13.68 22.93
CA ALA A 47 -5.26 -13.48 23.27
C ALA A 47 -5.08 -12.80 24.63
N GLU A 48 -5.90 -11.80 24.95
CA GLU A 48 -5.89 -11.12 26.25
C GLU A 48 -6.15 -12.08 27.41
N SER A 49 -7.03 -13.08 27.21
CA SER A 49 -7.30 -14.12 28.23
C SER A 49 -6.09 -14.98 28.58
N VAL A 50 -5.10 -15.04 27.69
CA VAL A 50 -3.81 -15.75 27.87
C VAL A 50 -2.63 -14.79 27.96
N SER A 51 -2.87 -13.52 28.28
CA SER A 51 -1.84 -12.47 28.42
C SER A 51 -0.99 -12.22 27.16
N VAL A 52 -1.53 -12.51 25.98
CA VAL A 52 -0.91 -12.20 24.68
C VAL A 52 -1.57 -10.94 24.12
N LYS A 53 -0.77 -9.97 23.68
CA LYS A 53 -1.26 -8.74 23.05
C LYS A 53 -1.15 -8.84 21.54
N LEU A 54 -2.28 -8.75 20.85
CA LEU A 54 -2.35 -8.74 19.39
C LEU A 54 -2.78 -7.37 18.87
N LEU A 55 -2.36 -7.04 17.65
CA LEU A 55 -2.80 -5.84 16.93
C LEU A 55 -3.59 -6.25 15.69
N PRO A 56 -4.73 -5.60 15.41
CA PRO A 56 -5.52 -5.96 14.24
C PRO A 56 -4.80 -5.53 12.96
N PRO A 57 -4.86 -6.34 11.89
CA PRO A 57 -4.23 -6.01 10.61
C PRO A 57 -4.90 -4.80 9.95
N ARG A 58 -4.12 -4.03 9.18
CA ARG A 58 -4.63 -2.89 8.40
C ARG A 58 -5.44 -3.38 7.19
N LYS A 59 -6.50 -2.65 6.84
CA LYS A 59 -7.36 -2.95 5.69
C LYS A 59 -6.85 -2.40 4.36
N LYS A 60 -5.89 -1.48 4.41
CA LYS A 60 -5.33 -0.78 3.25
C LYS A 60 -3.82 -0.64 3.40
N ILE A 61 -3.11 -0.63 2.28
CA ILE A 61 -1.71 -0.19 2.26
C ILE A 61 -1.64 1.33 2.26
N THR A 62 -0.56 1.85 2.82
CA THR A 62 -0.25 3.28 2.80
C THR A 62 0.92 3.54 1.86
N VAL A 63 0.70 4.42 0.88
CA VAL A 63 1.70 4.78 -0.13
C VAL A 63 2.04 6.26 0.02
N LEU A 64 3.28 6.58 0.39
CA LEU A 64 3.77 7.94 0.52
C LEU A 64 4.29 8.43 -0.82
N LEU A 65 3.84 9.60 -1.27
CA LEU A 65 4.39 10.30 -2.42
C LEU A 65 5.25 11.45 -1.92
N MET A 66 6.53 11.44 -2.30
CA MET A 66 7.46 12.52 -2.02
C MET A 66 8.22 12.94 -3.27
N GLY A 67 8.84 14.11 -3.19
CA GLY A 67 9.56 14.68 -4.31
C GLY A 67 9.52 16.20 -4.27
N ASN A 68 10.29 16.77 -5.19
CA ASN A 68 10.48 18.21 -5.25
C ASN A 68 9.15 18.94 -5.48
N HIS A 69 9.21 20.26 -5.27
CA HIS A 69 8.14 21.15 -5.67
C HIS A 69 7.74 20.95 -7.12
N SER A 70 6.43 20.92 -7.37
CA SER A 70 5.85 20.70 -8.70
C SER A 70 6.13 19.35 -9.36
N ALA A 71 6.75 18.36 -8.70
CA ALA A 71 7.07 17.04 -9.30
C ALA A 71 5.85 16.15 -9.68
N GLY A 72 4.63 16.70 -9.70
CA GLY A 72 3.45 15.99 -10.21
C GLY A 72 2.82 14.97 -9.25
N LYS A 73 3.13 15.03 -7.95
CA LYS A 73 2.59 14.12 -6.91
C LYS A 73 1.05 14.12 -6.86
N SER A 74 0.43 15.27 -6.60
CA SER A 74 -1.03 15.42 -6.54
C SER A 74 -1.69 15.12 -7.90
N SER A 75 -1.03 15.48 -9.01
CA SER A 75 -1.51 15.17 -10.36
C SER A 75 -1.54 13.66 -10.61
N PHE A 76 -0.53 12.92 -10.14
CA PHE A 76 -0.49 11.47 -10.25
C PHE A 76 -1.62 10.83 -9.44
N ILE A 77 -1.91 11.31 -8.23
CA ILE A 77 -3.01 10.79 -7.41
C ILE A 77 -4.35 10.99 -8.13
N ASN A 78 -4.63 12.19 -8.63
CA ASN A 78 -5.84 12.45 -9.42
C ASN A 78 -5.95 11.52 -10.64
N TRP A 79 -4.84 11.31 -11.36
CA TRP A 79 -4.81 10.39 -12.51
C TRP A 79 -5.02 8.93 -12.09
N TYR A 80 -4.40 8.48 -11.01
CA TYR A 80 -4.49 7.12 -10.52
C TYR A 80 -5.94 6.79 -10.12
N VAL A 81 -6.57 7.72 -9.39
CA VAL A 81 -7.93 7.58 -8.89
C VAL A 81 -8.98 7.86 -9.98
N GLU A 82 -8.59 8.50 -11.08
CA GLU A 82 -9.47 8.95 -12.19
C GLU A 82 -10.56 9.93 -11.74
N GLU A 83 -10.27 10.68 -10.68
CA GLU A 83 -11.15 11.72 -10.14
C GLU A 83 -10.32 12.98 -9.88
N HIS A 84 -10.93 14.14 -10.09
CA HIS A 84 -10.31 15.42 -9.73
C HIS A 84 -10.55 15.71 -8.24
N ILE A 85 -9.62 15.24 -7.40
CA ILE A 85 -9.72 15.30 -5.94
C ILE A 85 -8.98 16.52 -5.42
N GLN A 86 -7.69 16.63 -5.77
CA GLN A 86 -6.82 17.71 -5.35
C GLN A 86 -6.74 18.77 -6.45
N ARG A 87 -6.62 20.04 -6.07
CA ARG A 87 -6.31 21.12 -7.02
C ARG A 87 -4.86 20.96 -7.50
N THR A 88 -4.63 21.16 -8.80
CA THR A 88 -3.32 21.04 -9.42
C THR A 88 -3.05 22.26 -10.30
N GLY A 89 -1.76 22.55 -10.56
CA GLY A 89 -1.35 23.64 -11.46
C GLY A 89 -0.95 24.95 -10.77
N VAL A 90 -1.06 25.04 -9.44
CA VAL A 90 -0.54 26.18 -8.66
C VAL A 90 0.56 25.70 -7.73
N ALA A 91 1.70 26.37 -7.79
CA ALA A 91 2.91 26.02 -7.06
C ALA A 91 2.69 25.90 -5.53
N ILE A 92 2.02 26.85 -4.88
CA ILE A 92 2.16 27.07 -3.43
C ILE A 92 1.11 26.31 -2.59
N GLU A 93 0.17 25.60 -3.22
CA GLU A 93 -1.03 25.09 -2.52
C GLU A 93 -0.76 23.98 -1.50
N THR A 94 0.14 23.03 -1.80
CA THR A 94 0.41 21.89 -0.90
C THR A 94 1.46 22.25 0.15
N GLN A 95 1.07 23.03 1.16
CA GLN A 95 1.89 23.33 2.35
C GLN A 95 1.81 22.23 3.43
N GLY A 96 0.86 21.31 3.29
CA GLY A 96 0.53 20.28 4.26
C GLY A 96 0.48 18.87 3.68
N PHE A 97 0.16 17.89 4.51
CA PHE A 97 -0.04 16.50 4.09
C PHE A 97 -1.49 16.24 3.76
N SER A 98 -1.73 15.62 2.60
CA SER A 98 -3.07 15.22 2.18
C SER A 98 -3.19 13.70 2.10
N PHE A 99 -4.06 13.13 2.91
CA PHE A 99 -4.42 11.72 2.86
C PHE A 99 -5.52 11.52 1.83
N VAL A 100 -5.32 10.66 0.83
CA VAL A 100 -6.34 10.37 -0.18
C VAL A 100 -6.73 8.91 -0.10
N THR A 101 -7.99 8.63 0.20
CA THR A 101 -8.47 7.27 0.48
C THR A 101 -9.84 7.00 -0.11
N SER A 102 -10.15 5.73 -0.33
CA SER A 102 -11.48 5.30 -0.76
C SER A 102 -12.49 5.25 0.41
N GLY A 103 -13.74 5.60 0.14
CA GLY A 103 -14.84 5.51 1.10
C GLY A 103 -16.19 5.31 0.43
N ARG A 104 -17.26 5.29 1.24
CA ARG A 104 -18.64 5.09 0.76
C ARG A 104 -19.23 6.35 0.14
N LYS A 105 -18.78 7.51 0.58
CA LYS A 105 -19.23 8.83 0.15
C LYS A 105 -18.03 9.75 0.02
N ARG A 106 -18.11 10.70 -0.91
CA ARG A 106 -17.12 11.77 -1.04
C ARG A 106 -17.20 12.72 0.15
N GLU A 107 -16.07 12.96 0.78
CA GLU A 107 -15.94 13.80 1.97
C GLU A 107 -14.53 14.37 2.06
N SER A 108 -14.42 15.61 2.52
CA SER A 108 -13.14 16.28 2.73
C SER A 108 -13.06 16.66 4.19
N LEU A 109 -12.04 16.15 4.89
CA LEU A 109 -11.76 16.43 6.29
C LEU A 109 -10.49 17.27 6.37
N THR A 110 -10.40 18.10 7.40
CA THR A 110 -9.22 18.92 7.68
C THR A 110 -8.90 18.88 9.16
N GLY A 111 -7.66 19.17 9.51
CA GLY A 111 -7.28 19.34 10.89
C GLY A 111 -7.30 18.03 11.68
N ASN A 112 -7.79 18.12 12.92
CA ASN A 112 -7.93 16.97 13.81
C ASN A 112 -8.92 15.91 13.31
N ALA A 113 -9.86 16.26 12.43
CA ALA A 113 -10.82 15.30 11.90
C ALA A 113 -10.13 14.16 11.11
N THR A 114 -9.02 14.46 10.42
CA THR A 114 -8.18 13.48 9.73
C THR A 114 -7.67 12.38 10.67
N LEU A 115 -7.31 12.74 11.90
CA LEU A 115 -6.68 11.84 12.86
C LEU A 115 -7.68 10.91 13.54
N HIS A 116 -8.97 11.27 13.54
CA HIS A 116 -10.03 10.37 13.97
C HIS A 116 -10.25 9.22 12.98
N LEU A 117 -10.02 9.45 11.69
CA LEU A 117 -10.15 8.41 10.66
C LEU A 117 -9.00 7.38 10.74
N TYR A 118 -7.82 7.83 11.20
CA TYR A 118 -6.62 7.02 11.28
C TYR A 118 -6.03 6.99 12.69
N PRO A 119 -6.48 6.07 13.56
CA PRO A 119 -5.96 5.97 14.93
C PRO A 119 -4.44 5.78 15.02
N HIS A 120 -3.85 5.11 14.03
CA HIS A 120 -2.40 4.91 13.93
C HIS A 120 -1.63 6.18 13.54
N PHE A 121 -2.32 7.19 12.99
CA PHE A 121 -1.74 8.50 12.73
C PHE A 121 -1.93 9.50 13.86
N LYS A 122 -2.60 9.14 14.96
CA LYS A 122 -2.74 10.01 16.15
C LYS A 122 -1.42 10.58 16.67
N PRO A 123 -0.28 9.85 16.67
CA PRO A 123 0.99 10.43 17.11
C PRO A 123 1.46 11.63 16.26
N LEU A 124 0.88 11.87 15.06
CA LEU A 124 1.13 13.09 14.30
C LEU A 124 0.79 14.38 15.07
N GLN A 125 -0.09 14.32 16.07
CA GLN A 125 -0.43 15.47 16.92
C GLN A 125 0.74 15.93 17.79
N GLU A 126 1.73 15.07 18.02
CA GLU A 126 2.91 15.41 18.83
C GLU A 126 3.84 16.39 18.08
N PHE A 127 3.79 16.40 16.75
CA PHE A 127 4.52 17.37 15.94
C PHE A 127 3.82 18.73 15.96
N LYS A 128 4.51 19.72 16.50
CA LYS A 128 3.98 21.09 16.66
C LYS A 128 3.55 21.68 15.31
N GLY A 129 2.32 22.16 15.24
CA GLY A 129 1.78 22.85 14.06
C GLY A 129 1.27 21.94 12.94
N VAL A 130 1.63 20.65 12.92
CA VAL A 130 1.26 19.74 11.82
C VAL A 130 -0.25 19.58 11.68
N SER A 131 -0.97 19.52 12.79
CA SER A 131 -2.41 19.22 12.78
C SER A 131 -3.21 20.19 11.92
N GLU A 132 -2.85 21.48 11.84
CA GLU A 132 -3.53 22.48 11.02
C GLU A 132 -3.31 22.29 9.51
N TYR A 133 -2.28 21.53 9.14
CA TYR A 133 -1.85 21.27 7.77
C TYR A 133 -2.08 19.81 7.37
N LEU A 134 -3.05 19.14 8.01
CA LEU A 134 -3.53 17.84 7.59
C LEU A 134 -4.87 17.97 6.87
N SER A 135 -4.99 17.33 5.73
CA SER A 135 -6.26 17.14 5.03
C SER A 135 -6.49 15.67 4.70
N THR A 136 -7.75 15.28 4.60
CA THR A 136 -8.13 13.96 4.09
C THR A 136 -9.21 14.09 3.06
N GLU A 137 -8.95 13.56 1.89
CA GLU A 137 -9.90 13.48 0.79
C GLU A 137 -10.36 12.04 0.64
N ILE A 138 -11.65 11.83 0.88
CA ILE A 138 -12.33 10.55 0.73
C ILE A 138 -13.06 10.58 -0.62
N CYS A 139 -12.79 9.59 -1.47
CA CYS A 139 -13.44 9.45 -2.77
C CYS A 139 -14.05 8.06 -2.95
N THR A 140 -14.92 7.91 -3.95
CA THR A 140 -15.69 6.66 -4.18
C THR A 140 -15.10 5.78 -5.28
N SER A 141 -14.03 6.25 -5.95
CA SER A 141 -13.37 5.50 -7.00
C SER A 141 -12.91 4.11 -6.55
N ARG A 142 -13.03 3.17 -7.48
CA ARG A 142 -12.50 1.80 -7.36
C ARG A 142 -11.46 1.48 -8.43
N GLN A 143 -11.01 2.50 -9.17
CA GLN A 143 -10.05 2.33 -10.24
C GLN A 143 -8.72 1.84 -9.71
N LYS A 144 -8.02 1.02 -10.49
CA LYS A 144 -6.65 0.55 -10.19
C LYS A 144 -6.50 -0.04 -8.78
N ARG A 145 -7.55 -0.67 -8.24
CA ARG A 145 -7.60 -1.22 -6.87
C ARG A 145 -7.41 -0.19 -5.76
N PHE A 146 -7.75 1.07 -6.02
CA PHE A 146 -7.69 2.16 -5.05
C PHE A 146 -8.50 1.90 -3.77
N SER A 147 -9.47 0.97 -3.79
CA SER A 147 -10.18 0.56 -2.57
C SER A 147 -9.25 0.05 -1.45
N LEU A 148 -8.07 -0.47 -1.83
CA LEU A 148 -7.05 -1.05 -0.96
C LEU A 148 -5.88 -0.12 -0.65
N VAL A 149 -5.91 1.13 -1.13
CA VAL A 149 -4.78 2.07 -1.04
C VAL A 149 -5.21 3.32 -0.28
N THR A 150 -4.30 3.85 0.53
CA THR A 150 -4.35 5.21 1.05
C THR A 150 -3.08 5.92 0.60
N PHE A 151 -3.22 6.97 -0.19
CA PHE A 151 -2.09 7.81 -0.56
C PHE A 151 -1.84 8.86 0.52
N VAL A 152 -0.58 9.13 0.78
CA VAL A 152 -0.13 10.28 1.57
C VAL A 152 0.63 11.18 0.62
N ASP A 153 0.01 12.29 0.22
CA ASP A 153 0.65 13.32 -0.58
C ASP A 153 1.41 14.26 0.34
N SER A 154 2.73 14.32 0.19
CA SER A 154 3.58 15.22 0.97
C SER A 154 3.69 16.60 0.31
N PRO A 155 3.96 17.66 1.10
CA PRO A 155 4.25 18.97 0.55
C PRO A 155 5.47 18.91 -0.39
N GLY A 156 5.45 19.74 -1.45
CA GLY A 156 6.57 19.80 -2.38
C GLY A 156 7.81 20.40 -1.72
N LEU A 157 8.90 19.63 -1.67
CA LEU A 157 10.14 20.03 -1.02
C LEU A 157 10.90 21.06 -1.86
N VAL A 158 11.34 22.14 -1.21
CA VAL A 158 12.10 23.26 -1.80
C VAL A 158 13.35 23.51 -0.95
N ASP A 159 14.48 23.79 -1.61
CA ASP A 159 15.68 24.32 -0.97
C ASP A 159 15.64 25.86 -0.90
N GLY A 160 16.18 26.46 0.17
CA GLY A 160 16.28 27.91 0.32
C GLY A 160 15.47 28.48 1.50
N ASP A 161 15.02 29.73 1.39
CA ASP A 161 14.37 30.49 2.48
C ASP A 161 12.90 30.13 2.74
N MET A 162 12.36 29.13 2.02
CA MET A 162 10.97 28.71 2.17
C MET A 162 10.78 28.00 3.52
N LYS A 163 10.07 28.66 4.43
CA LYS A 163 9.78 28.13 5.77
C LYS A 163 8.42 27.43 5.76
N TYR A 164 8.46 26.13 6.02
CA TYR A 164 7.26 25.39 6.33
C TYR A 164 6.78 25.74 7.74
N PRO A 165 5.46 25.65 8.00
CA PRO A 165 4.88 26.00 9.29
C PRO A 165 5.20 24.98 10.40
N PHE A 166 5.75 23.83 10.05
CA PHE A 166 6.18 22.75 10.94
C PHE A 166 7.42 22.04 10.37
N ASP A 167 8.00 21.14 11.14
CA ASP A 167 9.14 20.32 10.69
C ASP A 167 8.68 19.24 9.70
N VAL A 168 8.74 19.56 8.40
CA VAL A 168 8.34 18.63 7.34
C VAL A 168 9.24 17.41 7.28
N ASP A 169 10.52 17.54 7.62
CA ASP A 169 11.51 16.49 7.39
C ASP A 169 11.27 15.36 8.39
N GLU A 170 11.16 15.72 9.67
CA GLU A 170 10.81 14.79 10.74
C GLU A 170 9.47 14.06 10.48
N VAL A 171 8.46 14.79 9.99
CA VAL A 171 7.14 14.18 9.69
C VAL A 171 7.22 13.22 8.50
N ILE A 172 7.98 13.53 7.45
CA ILE A 172 8.18 12.62 6.32
C ILE A 172 8.92 11.36 6.77
N LEU A 173 9.96 11.49 7.59
CA LEU A 173 10.70 10.35 8.14
C LEU A 173 9.79 9.45 8.97
N TRP A 174 8.99 10.05 9.85
CA TRP A 174 8.02 9.33 10.66
C TRP A 174 6.93 8.63 9.83
N LEU A 175 6.38 9.30 8.81
CA LEU A 175 5.44 8.69 7.87
C LEU A 175 6.09 7.54 7.10
N GLY A 176 7.36 7.69 6.73
CA GLY A 176 8.14 6.66 6.05
C GLY A 176 8.21 5.35 6.85
N ASP A 177 8.34 5.43 8.17
CA ASP A 177 8.34 4.24 9.06
C ASP A 177 7.01 3.46 9.01
N LEU A 178 5.89 4.15 8.74
CA LEU A 178 4.55 3.57 8.73
C LEU A 178 4.07 3.11 7.35
N CYS A 179 4.67 3.64 6.27
CA CYS A 179 4.22 3.38 4.91
C CYS A 179 4.70 2.03 4.38
N ASP A 180 3.87 1.40 3.55
CA ASP A 180 4.18 0.13 2.90
C ASP A 180 5.00 0.34 1.60
N LEU A 181 4.92 1.54 1.00
CA LEU A 181 5.61 1.92 -0.23
C LEU A 181 5.86 3.44 -0.25
N ILE A 182 7.03 3.85 -0.72
CA ILE A 182 7.45 5.25 -0.85
C ILE A 182 7.80 5.52 -2.31
N LEU A 183 7.03 6.37 -2.97
CA LEU A 183 7.24 6.80 -4.35
C LEU A 183 7.94 8.17 -4.35
N VAL A 184 9.12 8.23 -4.94
CA VAL A 184 9.94 9.45 -5.03
C VAL A 184 9.92 9.95 -6.47
N PHE A 185 9.33 11.14 -6.68
CA PHE A 185 9.21 11.75 -8.00
C PHE A 185 10.24 12.87 -8.17
N PHE A 186 11.03 12.77 -9.25
CA PHE A 186 11.92 13.83 -9.70
C PHE A 186 11.32 14.55 -10.91
N ASP A 187 11.42 15.88 -10.93
CA ASP A 187 10.99 16.72 -12.05
C ASP A 187 12.22 17.10 -12.90
N PRO A 188 12.23 16.83 -14.21
CA PRO A 188 13.34 17.14 -15.10
C PRO A 188 13.54 18.64 -15.35
N MET A 189 12.50 19.47 -15.20
CA MET A 189 12.57 20.92 -15.40
C MET A 189 12.89 21.67 -14.12
N GLY A 190 12.37 21.19 -13.00
CA GLY A 190 12.59 21.82 -11.69
C GLY A 190 13.94 21.43 -11.11
N GLN A 191 15.05 22.03 -11.60
CA GLN A 191 16.45 21.90 -11.11
C GLN A 191 16.61 20.69 -10.17
N ALA A 192 16.59 19.49 -10.76
CA ALA A 192 16.04 18.23 -10.24
C ALA A 192 16.64 17.66 -8.93
N LEU A 193 17.47 18.41 -8.21
CA LEU A 193 18.35 17.92 -7.17
C LEU A 193 18.21 18.77 -5.91
N CYS A 194 16.98 18.81 -5.37
CA CYS A 194 16.73 19.41 -4.07
C CYS A 194 17.52 18.63 -2.99
N LYS A 195 18.52 19.27 -2.39
CA LYS A 195 19.39 18.69 -1.37
C LYS A 195 18.56 18.19 -0.20
N ARG A 196 17.52 18.93 0.19
CA ARG A 196 16.57 18.52 1.23
C ARG A 196 15.86 17.22 0.89
N THR A 197 15.30 17.09 -0.32
CA THR A 197 14.67 15.84 -0.79
C THR A 197 15.65 14.67 -0.71
N LEU A 198 16.88 14.86 -1.19
CA LEU A 198 17.88 13.80 -1.22
C LEU A 198 18.34 13.38 0.18
N ASN A 199 18.43 14.31 1.15
CA ASN A 199 18.75 13.98 2.55
C ASN A 199 17.68 13.06 3.17
N ILE A 200 16.41 13.40 2.97
CA ILE A 200 15.30 12.61 3.49
C ILE A 200 15.27 11.23 2.83
N VAL A 201 15.46 11.18 1.50
CA VAL A 201 15.55 9.92 0.75
C VAL A 201 16.68 9.03 1.26
N GLU A 202 17.85 9.60 1.55
CA GLU A 202 19.00 8.87 2.10
C GLU A 202 18.64 8.25 3.46
N SER A 203 18.09 9.05 4.39
CA SER A 203 17.66 8.56 5.71
C SER A 203 16.56 7.50 5.63
N LEU A 204 15.62 7.63 4.68
CA LEU A 204 14.58 6.63 4.45
C LEU A 204 15.16 5.34 3.85
N ASN A 205 16.14 5.44 2.95
CA ASN A 205 16.75 4.30 2.31
C ASN A 205 17.57 3.43 3.28
N GLU A 206 18.22 4.03 4.28
CA GLU A 206 18.93 3.30 5.33
C GLU A 206 18.01 2.34 6.11
N LYS A 207 16.75 2.73 6.32
CA LYS A 207 15.78 1.95 7.10
C LYS A 207 14.84 1.10 6.24
N HIS A 208 14.40 1.63 5.09
CA HIS A 208 13.29 1.11 4.28
C HIS A 208 13.62 1.05 2.78
N GLY A 209 14.89 0.85 2.40
CA GLY A 209 15.32 0.87 1.00
C GLY A 209 14.56 -0.08 0.05
N ASP A 210 14.00 -1.18 0.56
CA ASP A 210 13.16 -2.11 -0.20
C ASP A 210 11.77 -1.53 -0.58
N ARG A 211 11.30 -0.52 0.16
CA ARG A 211 10.04 0.18 -0.04
C ARG A 211 10.17 1.44 -0.89
N LEU A 212 11.40 1.90 -1.18
CA LEU A 212 11.64 3.11 -1.96
C LEU A 212 11.65 2.83 -3.45
N ARG A 213 10.98 3.68 -4.23
CA ARG A 213 10.90 3.60 -5.69
C ARG A 213 11.05 4.98 -6.31
N PHE A 214 11.95 5.09 -7.28
CA PHE A 214 12.31 6.36 -7.91
C PHE A 214 11.71 6.47 -9.30
N TYR A 215 11.17 7.64 -9.64
CA TYR A 215 10.58 7.90 -10.94
C TYR A 215 10.99 9.28 -11.46
N LEU A 216 11.36 9.34 -12.74
CA LEU A 216 11.46 10.60 -13.45
C LEU A 216 10.07 10.99 -13.96
N SER A 217 9.40 11.85 -13.21
CA SER A 217 8.08 12.39 -13.54
C SER A 217 8.16 13.40 -14.68
N LYS A 218 7.02 13.74 -15.29
CA LYS A 218 6.92 14.72 -16.40
C LYS A 218 7.96 14.51 -17.50
N ALA A 219 8.27 13.24 -17.79
CA ALA A 219 9.30 12.92 -18.78
C ALA A 219 8.96 13.45 -20.18
N ASP A 220 7.69 13.78 -20.46
CA ASP A 220 7.26 14.45 -21.69
C ASP A 220 7.71 15.91 -21.81
N GLU A 221 8.09 16.56 -20.70
CA GLU A 221 8.58 17.95 -20.67
C GLU A 221 10.11 18.04 -20.76
N ALA A 222 10.81 16.92 -20.59
CA ALA A 222 12.27 16.82 -20.52
C ALA A 222 13.00 16.85 -21.88
N GLY A 223 12.42 17.48 -22.90
CA GLY A 223 13.03 17.60 -24.22
C GLY A 223 13.18 16.27 -24.97
N GLY A 224 14.26 16.15 -25.75
CA GLY A 224 14.56 14.97 -26.56
C GLY A 224 15.03 13.76 -25.73
N GLU A 225 15.25 12.63 -26.38
CA GLU A 225 15.77 11.43 -25.70
C GLU A 225 17.16 11.66 -25.08
N SER A 226 18.03 12.39 -25.78
CA SER A 226 19.36 12.76 -25.30
C SER A 226 19.30 13.67 -24.07
N ASP A 227 18.38 14.64 -24.05
CA ASP A 227 18.22 15.56 -22.91
C ASP A 227 17.69 14.81 -21.68
N ARG A 228 16.68 13.94 -21.87
CA ARG A 228 16.18 13.03 -20.82
C ARG A 228 17.28 12.16 -20.23
N GLN A 229 18.10 11.54 -21.07
CA GLN A 229 19.21 10.71 -20.62
C GLN A 229 20.24 11.51 -19.82
N ARG A 230 20.54 12.77 -20.21
CA ARG A 230 21.43 13.65 -19.44
C ARG A 230 20.86 13.98 -18.07
N VAL A 231 19.59 14.36 -17.99
CA VAL A 231 18.92 14.67 -16.71
C VAL A 231 18.88 13.44 -15.80
N MET A 232 18.50 12.28 -16.36
CA MET A 232 18.49 11.02 -15.63
C MET A 232 19.89 10.68 -15.10
N MET A 233 20.92 10.79 -15.95
CA MET A 233 22.31 10.57 -15.54
C MET A 233 22.74 11.51 -14.41
N GLN A 234 22.38 12.79 -14.45
CA GLN A 234 22.67 13.75 -13.39
C GLN A 234 22.02 13.35 -12.06
N ILE A 235 20.74 12.97 -12.10
CA ILE A 235 20.01 12.51 -10.91
C ILE A 235 20.65 11.25 -10.32
N VAL A 236 20.93 10.26 -11.18
CA VAL A 236 21.58 9.01 -10.75
C VAL A 236 22.97 9.27 -10.18
N GLN A 237 23.75 10.19 -10.77
CA GLN A 237 25.05 10.57 -10.21
C GLN A 237 24.94 11.19 -8.83
N GLU A 238 24.00 12.10 -8.60
CA GLU A 238 23.79 12.67 -7.25
C GLU A 238 23.29 11.64 -6.24
N LEU A 239 22.42 10.71 -6.65
CA LEU A 239 21.99 9.60 -5.80
C LEU A 239 23.18 8.69 -5.45
N CYS A 240 24.02 8.35 -6.43
CA CYS A 240 25.18 7.48 -6.23
C CYS A 240 26.30 8.15 -5.42
N LYS A 241 26.36 9.48 -5.31
CA LYS A 241 27.27 10.20 -4.41
C LYS A 241 26.95 9.95 -2.93
N ARG A 242 25.72 9.51 -2.63
CA ARG A 242 25.26 9.25 -1.26
C ARG A 242 25.41 7.76 -0.92
N PRO A 243 26.07 7.42 0.20
CA PRO A 243 26.20 6.04 0.62
C PRO A 243 24.82 5.40 0.82
N GLY A 244 24.67 4.15 0.37
CA GLY A 244 23.40 3.40 0.49
C GLY A 244 22.43 3.55 -0.68
N LEU A 245 22.45 4.67 -1.41
CA LEU A 245 21.57 4.89 -2.59
C LEU A 245 22.15 4.35 -3.90
N ASN A 246 23.41 3.89 -3.86
CA ASN A 246 24.11 3.31 -5.01
C ASN A 246 23.43 2.08 -5.64
N LYS A 247 22.62 1.34 -4.89
CA LYS A 247 21.86 0.18 -5.42
C LYS A 247 20.54 0.60 -6.07
N CYS A 248 19.95 1.69 -5.60
CA CYS A 248 18.59 2.08 -5.96
C CYS A 248 18.54 3.07 -7.13
N GLY A 249 19.65 3.76 -7.41
CA GLY A 249 19.72 4.76 -8.49
C GLY A 249 19.66 4.20 -9.92
N PHE A 250 19.91 2.90 -10.13
CA PHE A 250 19.99 2.33 -11.49
C PHE A 250 18.63 2.01 -12.12
N ASP A 251 17.56 1.96 -11.33
CA ASP A 251 16.21 1.64 -11.78
C ASP A 251 15.29 2.84 -11.55
N MET A 252 15.33 3.80 -12.49
CA MET A 252 14.51 5.01 -12.46
C MET A 252 13.67 5.14 -13.75
N PRO A 253 12.50 4.50 -13.80
CA PRO A 253 11.60 4.60 -14.95
C PRO A 253 11.06 6.01 -15.17
N THR A 254 10.82 6.31 -16.44
CA THR A 254 10.25 7.57 -16.93
C THR A 254 8.73 7.50 -16.98
N ILE A 255 8.07 8.46 -16.32
CA ILE A 255 6.61 8.50 -16.23
C ILE A 255 6.09 9.90 -16.58
N TYR A 256 4.89 9.96 -17.14
CA TYR A 256 4.12 11.18 -17.27
C TYR A 256 2.63 10.86 -17.31
N ILE A 257 1.80 11.83 -16.98
CA ILE A 257 0.35 11.67 -17.06
C ILE A 257 -0.06 11.81 -18.53
N PRO A 258 -0.67 10.79 -19.15
CA PRO A 258 -1.05 10.86 -20.56
C PRO A 258 -2.03 12.00 -20.82
N ASN A 259 -1.74 12.83 -21.82
CA ASN A 259 -2.64 13.88 -22.30
C ASN A 259 -2.98 13.64 -23.77
N PRO A 260 -4.25 13.33 -24.12
CA PRO A 260 -4.67 13.12 -25.50
C PRO A 260 -4.40 14.30 -26.43
N ASN A 261 -4.37 15.53 -25.89
CA ASN A 261 -4.15 16.75 -26.66
C ASN A 261 -2.67 17.04 -26.92
N LYS A 262 -1.76 16.39 -26.19
CA LYS A 262 -0.30 16.59 -26.27
C LYS A 262 0.39 15.22 -26.31
N PRO A 263 0.35 14.51 -27.44
CA PRO A 263 1.01 13.22 -27.55
C PRO A 263 2.53 13.38 -27.43
N SER A 264 3.15 12.54 -26.60
CA SER A 264 4.60 12.52 -26.41
C SER A 264 5.22 11.29 -27.07
N ARG A 265 6.42 11.45 -27.64
CA ARG A 265 7.23 10.33 -28.13
C ARG A 265 8.02 9.64 -27.02
N CYS A 266 8.00 10.18 -25.81
CA CYS A 266 8.63 9.55 -24.65
C CYS A 266 7.88 8.26 -24.31
N VAL A 267 8.64 7.18 -24.10
CA VAL A 267 8.11 5.96 -23.51
C VAL A 267 7.54 6.31 -22.13
N ASN A 268 6.30 5.93 -21.89
CA ASN A 268 5.63 6.13 -20.61
C ASN A 268 5.59 4.81 -19.87
N GLN A 269 6.14 4.76 -18.66
CA GLN A 269 6.14 3.57 -17.82
C GLN A 269 5.21 3.77 -16.61
N ILE A 270 4.21 4.65 -16.71
CA ILE A 270 3.31 4.94 -15.59
C ILE A 270 2.53 3.69 -15.12
N GLU A 271 2.29 2.72 -16.02
CA GLU A 271 1.71 1.42 -15.68
C GLU A 271 2.61 0.57 -14.75
N GLU A 272 3.93 0.78 -14.76
CA GLU A 272 4.84 0.13 -13.84
C GLU A 272 4.65 0.60 -12.40
N VAL A 273 4.28 1.88 -12.21
CA VAL A 273 3.89 2.40 -10.90
C VAL A 273 2.66 1.66 -10.39
N CYS A 274 1.65 1.45 -11.25
CA CYS A 274 0.46 0.68 -10.92
C CYS A 274 0.81 -0.75 -10.54
N ARG A 275 1.63 -1.45 -11.33
CA ARG A 275 2.08 -2.82 -11.02
C ARG A 275 2.84 -2.90 -9.71
N THR A 276 3.65 -1.90 -9.39
CA THR A 276 4.39 -1.81 -8.13
C THR A 276 3.42 -1.71 -6.95
N ILE A 277 2.42 -0.82 -7.03
CA ILE A 277 1.38 -0.69 -6.00
C ILE A 277 0.61 -2.01 -5.86
N GLU A 278 0.20 -2.64 -6.97
CA GLU A 278 -0.50 -3.92 -6.95
C GLU A 278 0.32 -5.04 -6.31
N LYS A 279 1.63 -5.09 -6.61
CA LYS A 279 2.56 -6.03 -5.98
C LYS A 279 2.63 -5.81 -4.47
N THR A 280 2.72 -4.56 -4.02
CA THR A 280 2.70 -4.22 -2.59
C THR A 280 1.38 -4.65 -1.93
N ILE A 281 0.24 -4.41 -2.57
CA ILE A 281 -1.07 -4.89 -2.06
C ILE A 281 -1.05 -6.40 -1.89
N ASN A 282 -0.64 -7.14 -2.92
CA ASN A 282 -0.60 -8.60 -2.89
C ASN A 282 0.33 -9.13 -1.78
N GLN A 283 1.50 -8.50 -1.61
CA GLN A 283 2.44 -8.83 -0.55
C GLN A 283 1.84 -8.55 0.83
N THR A 284 1.16 -7.43 1.03
CA THR A 284 0.51 -7.11 2.30
C THR A 284 -0.61 -8.09 2.64
N VAL A 285 -1.41 -8.52 1.65
CA VAL A 285 -2.44 -9.56 1.87
C VAL A 285 -1.79 -10.86 2.32
N GLN A 286 -0.71 -11.29 1.66
CA GLN A 286 0.01 -12.50 2.04
C GLN A 286 0.64 -12.38 3.44
N ASN A 287 1.27 -11.25 3.74
CA ASN A 287 1.87 -10.99 5.06
C ASN A 287 0.81 -10.97 6.17
N THR A 288 -0.39 -10.46 5.88
CA THR A 288 -1.52 -10.46 6.81
C THR A 288 -1.98 -11.87 7.10
N LEU A 289 -2.17 -12.70 6.08
CA LEU A 289 -2.56 -14.10 6.25
C LEU A 289 -1.51 -14.89 7.04
N ASN A 290 -0.22 -14.72 6.71
CA ASN A 290 0.87 -15.36 7.43
C ASN A 290 0.96 -14.89 8.90
N SER A 291 0.60 -13.63 9.17
CA SER A 291 0.58 -13.10 10.55
C SER A 291 -0.60 -13.65 11.33
N LEU A 292 -1.77 -13.77 10.69
CA LEU A 292 -2.95 -14.41 11.28
C LEU A 292 -2.69 -15.88 11.62
N GLU A 293 -1.99 -16.62 10.76
CA GLU A 293 -1.56 -18.00 11.04
C GLU A 293 -0.66 -18.06 12.30
N ARG A 294 0.41 -17.25 12.31
CA ARG A 294 1.35 -17.17 13.45
C ARG A 294 0.67 -16.75 14.75
N ASP A 295 -0.21 -15.77 14.70
CA ASP A 295 -0.92 -15.28 15.90
C ASP A 295 -1.86 -16.35 16.46
N CYS A 296 -2.53 -17.13 15.59
CA CYS A 296 -3.32 -18.27 16.01
C CYS A 296 -2.45 -19.35 16.68
N GLU A 297 -1.29 -19.68 16.11
CA GLU A 297 -0.35 -20.65 16.69
C GLU A 297 0.15 -20.19 18.07
N LEU A 298 0.53 -18.92 18.20
CA LEU A 298 0.96 -18.33 19.48
C LEU A 298 -0.11 -18.42 20.56
N ILE A 299 -1.37 -18.18 20.20
CA ILE A 299 -2.50 -18.36 21.12
C ILE A 299 -2.61 -19.83 21.54
N VAL A 300 -2.55 -20.79 20.59
CA VAL A 300 -2.61 -22.23 20.88
C VAL A 300 -1.51 -22.67 21.84
N GLU A 301 -0.27 -22.21 21.62
CA GLU A 301 0.86 -22.50 22.49
C GLU A 301 0.67 -21.92 23.89
N ALA A 302 0.25 -20.66 24.01
CA ALA A 302 0.00 -20.00 25.28
C ALA A 302 -1.11 -20.71 26.10
N ILE A 303 -2.17 -21.18 25.44
CA ILE A 303 -3.23 -21.98 26.07
C ILE A 303 -2.66 -23.30 26.59
N THR A 304 -1.84 -23.97 25.77
CA THR A 304 -1.27 -25.28 26.11
C THR A 304 -0.35 -25.15 27.32
N PHE A 305 0.52 -24.14 27.35
CA PHE A 305 1.40 -23.83 28.47
C PHE A 305 0.61 -23.54 29.76
N SER A 306 -0.43 -22.70 29.66
CA SER A 306 -1.31 -22.38 30.80
C SER A 306 -1.99 -23.63 31.37
N SER A 307 -2.43 -24.55 30.50
CA SER A 307 -3.07 -25.80 30.91
C SER A 307 -2.09 -26.79 31.59
N ILE A 308 -0.83 -26.84 31.16
CA ILE A 308 0.21 -27.70 31.74
C ILE A 308 0.66 -27.16 33.09
N SER A 309 0.89 -25.85 33.20
CA SER A 309 1.20 -25.22 34.49
C SER A 309 0.11 -25.51 35.50
N THR A 310 -1.16 -25.39 35.11
CA THR A 310 -2.31 -25.70 35.99
C THR A 310 -2.31 -27.16 36.46
N ARG A 311 -2.01 -28.12 35.57
CA ARG A 311 -1.89 -29.54 35.93
C ARG A 311 -0.71 -29.79 36.86
N GLY A 312 0.43 -29.13 36.65
CA GLY A 312 1.61 -29.22 37.51
C GLY A 312 1.33 -28.72 38.93
N THR A 313 0.77 -27.53 39.09
CA THR A 313 0.45 -26.96 40.41
C THR A 313 -0.66 -27.73 41.13
N CYS A 314 -1.65 -28.25 40.39
CA CYS A 314 -2.70 -29.11 40.95
C CYS A 314 -2.13 -30.44 41.44
N MET A 315 -1.25 -31.08 40.67
CA MET A 315 -0.57 -32.31 41.10
C MET A 315 0.31 -32.07 42.34
N SER A 316 1.15 -31.03 42.34
CA SER A 316 1.99 -30.69 43.50
C SER A 316 1.18 -30.33 44.75
N SER A 317 0.06 -29.62 44.59
CA SER A 317 -0.86 -29.31 45.71
C SER A 317 -1.57 -30.56 46.20
N CYS A 318 -2.05 -31.44 45.32
CA CYS A 318 -2.66 -32.71 45.71
C CYS A 318 -1.69 -33.60 46.50
N TYR A 319 -0.40 -33.67 46.14
CA TYR A 319 0.60 -34.44 46.89
C TYR A 319 0.89 -33.86 48.28
N LEU A 320 0.87 -32.53 48.47
CA LEU A 320 0.99 -31.93 49.81
C LEU A 320 -0.29 -32.14 50.64
N PHE A 321 -1.47 -32.14 50.02
CA PHE A 321 -2.75 -32.28 50.71
C PHE A 321 -3.17 -33.74 50.97
N THR A 322 -2.59 -34.74 50.30
CA THR A 322 -2.78 -36.16 50.65
C THR A 322 -2.23 -36.54 52.03
N ALA A 323 -1.46 -35.65 52.67
CA ALA A 323 -0.97 -35.84 54.04
C ALA A 323 -1.92 -35.30 55.14
N ASN A 324 -3.00 -34.58 54.81
CA ASN A 324 -3.96 -34.11 55.81
C ASN A 324 -5.41 -34.19 55.32
N LEU A 325 -6.23 -34.80 56.17
CA LEU A 325 -7.61 -35.26 55.99
C LEU A 325 -8.64 -34.15 55.67
N ILE A 326 -8.58 -33.48 54.51
CA ILE A 326 -9.64 -32.58 54.03
C ILE A 326 -9.76 -32.69 52.50
N THR A 327 -10.54 -33.65 52.01
CA THR A 327 -10.70 -33.98 50.58
C THR A 327 -11.73 -33.13 49.81
N LEU A 328 -12.34 -32.11 50.44
CA LEU A 328 -13.47 -31.37 49.83
C LEU A 328 -13.16 -29.91 49.43
N LEU A 329 -12.07 -29.32 49.91
CA LEU A 329 -11.67 -27.94 49.60
C LEU A 329 -10.81 -27.76 48.32
N PRO A 330 -9.95 -28.70 47.88
CA PRO A 330 -9.08 -28.48 46.71
C PRO A 330 -9.83 -28.45 45.37
N LEU A 331 -10.99 -29.13 45.29
CA LEU A 331 -11.85 -29.15 44.10
C LEU A 331 -12.51 -27.79 43.82
N ILE A 332 -12.64 -26.94 44.84
CA ILE A 332 -13.29 -25.64 44.74
C ILE A 332 -12.27 -24.55 44.40
N LEU A 333 -11.03 -24.65 44.89
CA LEU A 333 -9.96 -23.68 44.61
C LEU A 333 -9.23 -23.91 43.28
N CYS A 334 -9.15 -25.15 42.77
CA CYS A 334 -8.56 -25.43 41.44
C CYS A 334 -9.45 -25.01 40.26
N ARG A 335 -10.65 -24.46 40.51
CA ARG A 335 -11.67 -24.24 39.48
C ARG A 335 -11.80 -22.80 38.98
N THR A 336 -10.82 -21.94 39.20
CA THR A 336 -10.97 -20.52 38.86
C THR A 336 -9.72 -19.90 38.21
N GLN A 337 -9.25 -20.46 37.09
CA GLN A 337 -8.57 -19.66 36.05
C GLN A 337 -8.91 -20.19 34.65
N PRO A 338 -8.98 -19.30 33.62
CA PRO A 338 -9.80 -19.51 32.45
C PRO A 338 -9.15 -20.49 31.48
N THR A 339 -9.57 -21.75 31.51
CA THR A 339 -9.43 -22.61 30.33
C THR A 339 -10.49 -22.20 29.32
N LEU A 340 -10.09 -21.90 28.07
CA LEU A 340 -11.03 -21.54 27.00
C LEU A 340 -12.20 -22.53 26.94
N SER A 341 -13.40 -21.98 26.84
CA SER A 341 -14.62 -22.76 26.65
C SER A 341 -14.51 -23.61 25.38
N THR A 342 -15.23 -24.74 25.34
CA THR A 342 -15.30 -25.61 24.14
C THR A 342 -15.68 -24.83 22.88
N LYS A 343 -16.50 -23.77 23.04
CA LYS A 343 -16.88 -22.85 21.97
C LYS A 343 -15.68 -22.07 21.43
N GLN A 344 -14.86 -21.49 22.30
CA GLN A 344 -13.66 -20.73 21.90
C GLN A 344 -12.62 -21.62 21.20
N LYS A 345 -12.43 -22.87 21.64
CA LYS A 345 -11.54 -23.82 20.95
C LYS A 345 -12.03 -24.15 19.54
N ARG A 346 -13.34 -24.37 19.37
CA ARG A 346 -13.94 -24.64 18.05
C ARG A 346 -13.79 -23.43 17.12
N GLN A 347 -14.02 -22.23 17.64
CA GLN A 347 -13.87 -20.99 16.86
C GLN A 347 -12.42 -20.73 16.42
N LEU A 348 -11.43 -21.01 17.27
CA LEU A 348 -10.03 -20.88 16.88
C LEU A 348 -9.66 -21.86 15.75
N GLN A 349 -10.18 -23.08 15.82
CA GLN A 349 -10.01 -24.09 14.77
C GLN A 349 -10.69 -23.67 13.46
N GLU A 350 -11.92 -23.15 13.51
CA GLU A 350 -12.64 -22.61 12.34
C GLU A 350 -11.85 -21.44 11.69
N LYS A 351 -11.20 -20.59 12.49
CA LYS A 351 -10.33 -19.50 11.99
C LYS A 351 -9.05 -20.02 11.32
N LEU A 352 -8.41 -21.04 11.90
CA LEU A 352 -7.25 -21.72 11.31
C LEU A 352 -7.62 -22.40 9.99
N GLU A 353 -8.78 -23.04 9.92
CA GLU A 353 -9.30 -23.66 8.69
C GLU A 353 -9.56 -22.61 7.60
N TYR A 354 -10.17 -21.46 7.93
CA TYR A 354 -10.34 -20.35 6.99
C TYR A 354 -9.01 -19.89 6.39
N VAL A 355 -7.97 -19.70 7.21
CA VAL A 355 -6.63 -19.32 6.72
C VAL A 355 -6.10 -20.35 5.74
N GLN A 356 -6.18 -21.64 6.11
CA GLN A 356 -5.68 -22.72 5.26
C GLN A 356 -6.44 -22.79 3.93
N GLU A 357 -7.77 -22.63 3.94
CA GLU A 357 -8.59 -22.62 2.72
C GLU A 357 -8.29 -21.42 1.81
N VAL A 358 -8.20 -20.21 2.39
CA VAL A 358 -7.91 -18.98 1.63
C VAL A 358 -6.48 -19.00 1.06
N VAL A 359 -5.49 -19.43 1.84
CA VAL A 359 -4.10 -19.57 1.40
C VAL A 359 -3.97 -20.63 0.31
N LYS A 360 -4.62 -21.79 0.46
CA LYS A 360 -4.66 -22.83 -0.59
C LYS A 360 -5.28 -22.29 -1.87
N THR A 361 -6.41 -21.60 -1.77
CA THR A 361 -7.10 -21.00 -2.92
C THR A 361 -6.23 -19.97 -3.63
N LYS A 362 -5.52 -19.10 -2.89
CA LYS A 362 -4.58 -18.14 -3.48
C LYS A 362 -3.34 -18.79 -4.11
N LYS A 363 -2.75 -19.82 -3.50
CA LYS A 363 -1.63 -20.57 -4.13
C LYS A 363 -2.07 -21.18 -5.46
N VAL A 364 -3.28 -21.75 -5.52
CA VAL A 364 -3.85 -22.30 -6.76
C VAL A 364 -4.10 -21.20 -7.80
N VAL A 365 -4.68 -20.06 -7.41
CA VAL A 365 -4.92 -18.93 -8.33
C VAL A 365 -3.60 -18.32 -8.84
N CYS A 366 -2.57 -18.19 -7.99
CA CYS A 366 -1.26 -17.69 -8.40
C CYS A 366 -0.58 -18.64 -9.42
N MET A 367 -0.67 -19.95 -9.19
CA MET A 367 -0.17 -20.96 -10.15
C MET A 367 -0.94 -20.95 -11.47
N CYS A 368 -2.26 -20.69 -11.46
CA CYS A 368 -3.05 -20.55 -12.68
C CYS A 368 -2.75 -19.23 -13.41
N ALA A 369 -2.56 -18.12 -12.68
CA ALA A 369 -2.24 -16.81 -13.26
C ALA A 369 -0.85 -16.78 -13.93
N ASP A 370 0.16 -17.41 -13.33
CA ASP A 370 1.48 -17.59 -13.97
C ASP A 370 1.37 -18.44 -15.23
N ARG A 371 0.50 -19.46 -15.24
CA ARG A 371 0.24 -20.30 -16.41
C ARG A 371 -0.45 -19.52 -17.53
N ASP A 372 -1.43 -18.69 -17.20
CA ASP A 372 -2.14 -17.83 -18.16
C ASP A 372 -1.25 -16.68 -18.68
N ALA A 373 -0.36 -16.14 -17.85
CA ALA A 373 0.66 -15.17 -18.27
C ALA A 373 1.67 -15.81 -19.25
N LEU A 374 2.11 -17.05 -18.98
CA LEU A 374 3.00 -17.82 -19.86
C LEU A 374 2.31 -18.15 -21.20
N ILE A 375 1.02 -18.49 -21.15
CA ILE A 375 0.20 -18.76 -22.33
C ILE A 375 0.02 -17.48 -23.15
N ARG A 376 -0.31 -16.33 -22.54
CA ARG A 376 -0.39 -15.03 -23.25
C ARG A 376 0.95 -14.64 -23.90
N TYR A 377 2.07 -14.94 -23.25
CA TYR A 377 3.40 -14.70 -23.80
C TYR A 377 3.67 -15.59 -25.04
N GLN A 378 3.30 -16.87 -24.98
CA GLN A 378 3.44 -17.80 -26.11
C GLN A 378 2.48 -17.51 -27.29
N PHE A 379 1.32 -16.91 -27.03
CA PHE A 379 0.38 -16.52 -28.09
C PHE A 379 0.68 -15.15 -28.72
N ALA A 380 1.32 -14.23 -28.00
CA ALA A 380 1.77 -12.95 -28.56
C ALA A 380 2.91 -13.11 -29.59
N ASP A 381 3.77 -14.11 -29.42
CA ASP A 381 4.87 -14.42 -30.35
C ASP A 381 4.41 -15.06 -31.67
N ARG A 382 3.27 -15.77 -31.67
CA ARG A 382 2.73 -16.39 -32.89
C ARG A 382 2.00 -15.41 -33.82
N SER A 383 1.61 -14.23 -33.34
CA SER A 383 0.95 -13.20 -34.17
C SER A 383 1.91 -12.34 -35.00
N ASN A 384 3.24 -12.43 -34.80
CA ASN A 384 4.24 -11.62 -35.52
C ASN A 384 4.95 -12.33 -36.70
N HIS A 385 4.42 -13.47 -37.16
CA HIS A 385 4.96 -14.19 -38.33
C HIS A 385 3.90 -14.40 -39.43
N THR A 386 3.40 -13.31 -40.00
CA THR A 386 2.82 -13.30 -41.35
C THR A 386 3.60 -12.30 -42.21
N LYS A 387 4.58 -12.82 -42.96
CA LYS A 387 5.37 -12.07 -43.95
C LYS A 387 4.45 -11.46 -45.03
N PRO A 388 4.63 -10.20 -45.45
CA PRO A 388 3.95 -9.68 -46.64
C PRO A 388 4.66 -10.18 -47.91
N LYS A 389 3.86 -10.64 -48.89
CA LYS A 389 4.30 -10.96 -50.26
C LYS A 389 4.90 -9.72 -50.92
N GLN A 390 6.16 -9.82 -51.38
CA GLN A 390 6.78 -8.84 -52.28
C GLN A 390 6.02 -8.80 -53.61
N ARG A 391 5.57 -7.61 -54.02
CA ARG A 391 5.17 -7.30 -55.40
C ARG A 391 6.42 -6.78 -56.13
N ASN A 392 6.85 -7.52 -57.15
CA ASN A 392 7.80 -7.07 -58.16
C ASN A 392 7.12 -6.02 -59.05
N LEU A 393 7.76 -4.85 -59.19
CA LEU A 393 7.49 -3.86 -60.23
C LEU A 393 8.75 -2.99 -60.37
N TYR A 394 9.70 -3.46 -61.16
CA TYR A 394 10.66 -2.59 -61.85
C TYR A 394 10.98 -3.21 -63.21
N GLY A 395 10.71 -2.45 -64.25
CA GLY A 395 11.07 -2.72 -65.63
C GLY A 395 10.78 -1.48 -66.46
N CYS A 396 11.77 -0.61 -66.62
CA CYS A 396 12.09 0.07 -67.88
C CYS A 396 13.31 1.00 -67.76
N GLN A 397 14.03 1.09 -68.87
CA GLN A 397 15.32 1.77 -69.18
C GLN A 397 16.55 0.91 -68.84
N ASN A 398 17.34 0.38 -69.78
CA ASN A 398 17.39 0.45 -71.26
C ASN A 398 17.91 -0.88 -71.79
#